data_AF-A0A832VDS7-F1
#
_entry.id   AF-A0A832VDS7-F1
#
_cell.length_a   1.000
_cell.length_b   1.000
_cell.length_c   1.000
_cell.angle_alpha   90.00
_cell.angle_beta   90.00
_cell.angle_gamma   90.00
#
_symmetry.space_group_name_H-M   'P 1'
#
loop_
_entity.id
_entity.type
_entity.pdbx_description
1 polymer ?
#
loop_
_entity_poly.entity_id
_entity_poly.type
_entity_poly.pdbx_seq_one_letter_code
_entity_poly.pdbx_strand_id
1 'polypeptide(L)'
;MTITLDTDSLRYIAALEKVSGARVVDCICEEDKITYVIQNGQLGAAIGKAGANVKKLTTALGKKIHLVELDGDPLKFTANLIGGEIRVNEMNLKEIPAPEQPIKKIIIETNTRNRGTIVGKGGKNIEMIKNLLKRHHGIDDVIVR
;
A
#
# COMPACT_ATOMS: atom_id res chain seq x y z
N MET A 1 -18.37 -6.01 -1.83
CA MET A 1 -17.87 -4.74 -1.27
C MET A 1 -17.54 -3.84 -2.46
N THR A 2 -18.32 -2.79 -2.68
CA THR A 2 -18.11 -1.86 -3.79
C THR A 2 -17.04 -0.88 -3.35
N ILE A 3 -15.89 -0.85 -4.04
CA ILE A 3 -14.82 0.11 -3.76
C ILE A 3 -15.37 1.48 -4.18
N THR A 4 -15.79 2.31 -3.23
CA THR A 4 -16.13 3.71 -3.48
C THR A 4 -14.82 4.49 -3.60
N LEU A 5 -14.33 4.61 -4.83
CA LEU A 5 -13.28 5.55 -5.16
C LEU A 5 -13.90 6.95 -5.13
N ASP A 6 -13.39 7.81 -4.25
CA ASP A 6 -13.74 9.23 -4.28
C ASP A 6 -13.29 9.87 -5.61
N THR A 7 -13.89 11.02 -5.97
CA THR A 7 -13.61 11.69 -7.25
C THR A 7 -12.13 12.06 -7.41
N ASP A 8 -11.42 12.37 -6.32
CA ASP A 8 -9.99 12.67 -6.34
C ASP A 8 -9.16 11.42 -6.60
N SER A 9 -9.52 10.30 -6.01
CA SER A 9 -8.90 9.00 -6.24
C SER A 9 -8.96 8.61 -7.72
N LEU A 10 -10.13 8.74 -8.36
CA LEU A 10 -10.27 8.51 -9.82
C LEU A 10 -9.37 9.44 -10.64
N ARG A 11 -9.28 10.72 -10.26
CA ARG A 11 -8.41 11.69 -10.94
C ARG A 11 -6.93 11.33 -10.82
N TYR A 12 -6.49 10.90 -9.64
CA TYR A 12 -5.10 10.52 -9.39
C TYR A 12 -4.73 9.23 -10.13
N ILE A 13 -5.61 8.22 -10.09
CA ILE A 13 -5.48 6.99 -10.88
C ILE A 13 -5.27 7.35 -12.34
N ALA A 14 -6.21 8.09 -12.94
CA ALA A 14 -6.13 8.48 -14.35
C ALA A 14 -4.87 9.28 -14.69
N ALA A 15 -4.38 10.12 -13.77
CA ALA A 15 -3.16 10.89 -13.98
C ALA A 15 -1.91 9.98 -14.08
N LEU A 16 -1.77 9.01 -13.18
CA LEU A 16 -0.65 8.07 -13.22
C LEU A 16 -0.74 7.14 -14.43
N GLU A 17 -1.91 6.60 -14.74
CA GLU A 17 -2.10 5.75 -15.92
C GLU A 17 -1.77 6.50 -17.21
N LYS A 18 -2.22 7.75 -17.35
CA LYS A 18 -1.92 8.59 -18.52
C LYS A 18 -0.43 8.88 -18.69
N VAL A 19 0.29 9.07 -17.58
CA VAL A 19 1.72 9.40 -17.63
C VAL A 19 2.59 8.16 -17.85
N SER A 20 2.22 7.03 -17.24
CA SER A 20 3.07 5.85 -17.17
C SER A 20 2.66 4.69 -18.08
N GLY A 21 1.39 4.64 -18.51
CA GLY A 21 0.80 3.49 -19.19
C GLY A 21 0.61 2.26 -18.29
N ALA A 22 1.00 2.32 -17.02
CA ALA A 22 0.77 1.26 -16.05
C ALA A 22 -0.68 1.31 -15.55
N ARG A 23 -1.25 0.15 -15.25
CA ARG A 23 -2.57 -0.01 -14.66
C ARG A 23 -2.50 0.22 -13.16
N VAL A 24 -3.36 1.11 -12.68
CA VAL A 24 -3.49 1.45 -11.26
C VAL A 24 -4.75 0.80 -10.73
N VAL A 25 -4.63 0.07 -9.63
CA VAL A 25 -5.73 -0.70 -9.03
C VAL A 25 -6.45 0.10 -7.94
N ASP A 26 -5.69 0.86 -7.15
CA ASP A 26 -6.21 1.64 -6.02
C ASP A 26 -5.26 2.80 -5.71
N CYS A 27 -5.72 3.77 -4.94
CA CYS A 27 -4.87 4.78 -4.34
C CYS A 27 -5.38 5.27 -2.99
N ILE A 28 -4.46 5.72 -2.14
CA ILE A 28 -4.75 6.45 -0.91
C ILE A 28 -4.09 7.82 -1.02
N CYS A 29 -4.89 8.88 -0.97
CA CYS A 29 -4.41 10.25 -0.92
C CYS A 29 -4.36 10.74 0.53
N GLU A 30 -3.16 11.11 0.98
CA GLU A 30 -2.91 11.81 2.23
C GLU A 30 -2.58 13.29 1.96
N GLU A 31 -2.33 14.08 3.00
CA GLU A 31 -2.01 15.51 2.88
C GLU A 31 -0.72 15.77 2.08
N ASP A 32 0.35 15.01 2.31
CA ASP A 32 1.68 15.22 1.72
C ASP A 32 2.11 14.11 0.74
N LYS A 33 1.34 13.01 0.65
CA LYS A 33 1.71 11.81 -0.08
C LYS A 33 0.49 11.17 -0.77
N ILE A 34 0.70 10.58 -1.94
CA ILE A 34 -0.26 9.68 -2.58
C ILE A 34 0.42 8.31 -2.71
N THR A 35 -0.24 7.28 -2.19
CA THR A 35 0.18 5.89 -2.34
C THR A 35 -0.67 5.25 -3.42
N TYR A 36 -0.04 4.78 -4.49
CA TYR A 36 -0.71 4.06 -5.59
C TYR A 36 -0.43 2.57 -5.49
N VAL A 37 -1.48 1.77 -5.68
CA VAL A 37 -1.38 0.32 -5.85
C VAL A 37 -1.36 0.01 -7.33
N ILE A 38 -0.25 -0.54 -7.80
CA ILE A 38 0.02 -0.83 -9.20
C ILE A 38 -0.23 -2.30 -9.47
N GLN A 39 -0.79 -2.62 -10.63
CA GLN A 39 -0.95 -4.01 -11.06
C GLN A 39 0.40 -4.74 -11.05
N ASN A 40 0.39 -6.00 -10.61
CA ASN A 40 1.58 -6.86 -10.59
C ASN A 40 2.30 -6.89 -11.96
N GLY A 41 3.62 -6.75 -11.94
CA GLY A 41 4.48 -6.70 -13.12
C GLY A 41 4.59 -5.33 -13.79
N GLN A 42 3.85 -4.32 -13.32
CA GLN A 42 3.82 -2.99 -13.96
C GLN A 42 4.49 -1.89 -13.13
N LEU A 43 5.07 -2.22 -11.97
CA LEU A 43 5.74 -1.24 -11.11
C LEU A 43 6.85 -0.49 -11.85
N GLY A 44 7.67 -1.19 -12.66
CA GLY A 44 8.73 -0.56 -13.45
C GLY A 44 8.22 0.48 -14.46
N ALA A 45 7.10 0.20 -15.13
CA ALA A 45 6.44 1.14 -16.04
C ALA A 45 5.89 2.36 -15.26
N ALA A 46 5.27 2.11 -14.10
CA ALA A 46 4.78 3.17 -13.21
C ALA A 46 5.90 4.10 -12.74
N ILE A 47 7.08 3.57 -12.41
CA ILE A 47 8.27 4.36 -12.01
C ILE A 47 8.82 5.16 -13.21
N GLY A 48 8.94 4.51 -14.37
CA GLY A 48 9.56 5.07 -15.57
C GLY A 48 11.09 5.15 -15.49
N LYS A 49 11.73 5.42 -16.64
CA LYS A 49 13.20 5.50 -16.73
C LYS A 49 13.75 6.53 -15.72
N ALA A 50 14.65 6.10 -14.83
CA ALA A 50 15.23 6.94 -13.78
C ALA A 50 14.20 7.69 -12.91
N GLY A 51 13.02 7.10 -12.72
CA GLY A 51 11.92 7.67 -11.93
C GLY A 51 11.22 8.86 -12.60
N ALA A 52 11.31 9.00 -13.93
CA ALA A 52 10.76 10.15 -14.65
C ALA A 52 9.26 10.37 -14.40
N ASN A 53 8.47 9.30 -14.33
CA ASN A 53 7.02 9.39 -14.13
C ASN A 53 6.68 9.86 -12.71
N VAL A 54 7.36 9.28 -11.72
CA VAL A 54 7.27 9.66 -10.30
C VAL A 54 7.62 11.14 -10.11
N LYS A 55 8.73 11.60 -10.69
CA LYS A 55 9.16 13.02 -10.63
C LYS A 55 8.13 13.94 -11.26
N LYS A 56 7.64 13.61 -12.46
CA LYS A 56 6.64 14.40 -13.18
C LYS A 56 5.34 14.55 -12.38
N LEU A 57 4.84 13.47 -11.79
CA LEU A 57 3.63 13.50 -10.96
C LEU A 57 3.85 14.22 -9.64
N THR A 58 5.03 14.07 -9.02
CA THR A 58 5.38 14.80 -7.79
C THR A 58 5.32 16.31 -8.04
N THR A 59 5.88 16.79 -9.17
CA THR A 59 5.81 18.21 -9.55
C THR A 59 4.39 18.65 -9.88
N ALA A 60 3.63 17.84 -10.63
CA ALA A 60 2.28 18.21 -11.06
C ALA A 60 1.25 18.23 -9.92
N LEU A 61 1.38 17.34 -8.94
CA LEU A 61 0.41 17.17 -7.86
C LEU A 61 0.86 17.82 -6.54
N GLY A 62 2.13 18.23 -6.43
CA GLY A 62 2.69 18.84 -5.22
C GLY A 62 2.76 17.88 -4.02
N LYS A 63 2.64 16.57 -4.24
CA LYS A 63 2.63 15.52 -3.22
C LYS A 63 3.69 14.47 -3.55
N LYS A 64 4.25 13.84 -2.52
CA LYS A 64 5.15 12.69 -2.69
C LYS A 64 4.37 11.53 -3.30
N ILE A 65 4.99 10.83 -4.24
CA ILE A 65 4.39 9.67 -4.90
C ILE A 65 5.05 8.41 -4.37
N HIS A 66 4.24 7.53 -3.78
CA HIS A 66 4.65 6.21 -3.34
C HIS A 66 3.95 5.16 -4.21
N LEU A 67 4.70 4.21 -4.75
CA LEU A 67 4.18 3.18 -5.64
C LEU A 67 4.39 1.83 -4.97
N VAL A 68 3.33 1.03 -4.89
CA VAL A 68 3.35 -0.30 -4.30
C VAL A 68 2.79 -1.27 -5.32
N GLU A 69 3.46 -2.41 -5.51
CA GLU A 69 2.97 -3.46 -6.39
C GLU A 69 1.97 -4.36 -5.66
N LEU A 70 0.81 -4.59 -6.28
CA LEU A 70 -0.17 -5.56 -5.81
C LEU A 70 0.38 -6.98 -5.96
N ASP A 71 0.17 -7.80 -4.95
CA ASP A 71 0.43 -9.24 -5.01
C ASP A 71 -0.85 -9.98 -4.63
N GLY A 72 -1.05 -11.20 -5.14
CA GLY A 72 -2.20 -12.03 -4.76
C GLY A 72 -2.03 -12.64 -3.36
N ASP A 73 -0.78 -12.78 -2.91
CA ASP A 73 -0.45 -13.24 -1.57
C ASP A 73 -0.48 -12.06 -0.58
N PRO A 74 -1.31 -12.12 0.49
CA PRO A 74 -1.44 -11.02 1.44
C PRO A 74 -0.15 -10.72 2.21
N LEU A 75 0.72 -11.70 2.45
CA LEU A 75 2.00 -11.49 3.13
C LEU A 75 3.00 -10.79 2.21
N LYS A 76 3.05 -11.18 0.93
CA LYS A 76 3.88 -10.48 -0.06
C LYS A 76 3.39 -9.06 -0.30
N PHE A 77 2.08 -8.87 -0.42
CA PHE A 77 1.51 -7.53 -0.55
C PHE A 77 1.81 -6.68 0.70
N THR A 78 1.73 -7.25 1.90
CA THR A 78 2.15 -6.57 3.13
C THR A 78 3.63 -6.18 3.09
N ALA A 79 4.51 -7.07 2.63
CA ALA A 79 5.94 -6.77 2.47
C ALA A 79 6.17 -5.60 1.49
N ASN A 80 5.43 -5.56 0.38
CA ASN A 80 5.49 -4.45 -0.57
C ASN A 80 5.02 -3.12 0.08
N LEU A 81 3.95 -3.17 0.88
CA LEU A 81 3.37 -2.00 1.54
C LEU A 81 4.25 -1.39 2.64
N ILE A 82 5.01 -2.21 3.37
CA ILE A 82 5.92 -1.72 4.41
C ILE A 82 7.23 -1.15 3.84
N GLY A 83 7.47 -1.31 2.53
CA GLY A 83 8.72 -0.99 1.85
C GLY A 83 9.53 -2.28 1.65
N GLY A 84 9.65 -2.71 0.40
CA GLY A 84 10.23 -4.03 0.04
C GLY A 84 11.67 -4.26 0.53
N GLU A 85 12.38 -3.20 0.91
CA GLU A 85 13.70 -3.28 1.54
C GLU A 85 13.68 -3.56 3.06
N ILE A 86 12.54 -3.39 3.74
CA ILE A 86 12.41 -3.63 5.17
C ILE A 86 12.37 -5.13 5.45
N ARG A 87 13.46 -5.62 6.05
CA ARG A 87 13.53 -6.99 6.55
C ARG A 87 12.83 -7.09 7.92
N VAL A 88 11.84 -7.96 7.99
CA VAL A 88 11.17 -8.33 9.24
C VAL A 88 11.68 -9.71 9.69
N ASN A 89 11.62 -9.97 10.99
CA ASN A 89 12.05 -11.25 11.56
C ASN A 89 11.07 -12.36 11.17
N GLU A 90 9.77 -12.05 11.26
CA GLU A 90 8.70 -12.99 10.97
C GLU A 90 7.44 -12.23 10.53
N MET A 91 6.65 -12.85 9.64
CA MET A 91 5.35 -12.35 9.26
C MET A 91 4.36 -13.51 9.13
N ASN A 92 3.27 -13.46 9.88
CA ASN A 92 2.30 -14.55 9.93
C ASN A 92 0.87 -14.04 9.74
N LEU A 93 0.11 -14.74 8.91
CA LEU A 93 -1.34 -14.61 8.86
C LEU A 93 -1.96 -15.53 9.91
N LYS A 94 -2.79 -14.96 10.79
CA LYS A 94 -3.58 -15.69 11.77
C LYS A 94 -5.07 -15.47 11.51
N GLU A 95 -5.83 -16.55 11.51
CA GLU A 95 -7.29 -16.49 11.50
C GLU A 95 -7.81 -16.85 12.88
N ILE A 96 -8.60 -15.95 13.47
CA ILE A 96 -9.19 -16.12 14.79
C ILE A 96 -10.67 -16.48 14.58
N PRO A 97 -11.13 -17.64 15.09
CA PRO A 97 -12.55 -17.98 15.04
C PRO A 97 -13.40 -16.89 15.71
N ALA A 98 -14.46 -16.46 15.03
CA ALA A 98 -15.45 -15.55 15.57
C ALA A 98 -16.86 -15.95 15.07
N PRO A 99 -17.95 -15.53 15.77
CA PRO A 99 -19.29 -16.06 15.52
C PRO A 99 -19.84 -15.83 14.11
N GLU A 100 -19.50 -14.72 13.46
CA GLU A 100 -19.99 -14.40 12.11
C GLU A 100 -19.03 -14.88 11.02
N GLN A 101 -17.79 -14.39 11.07
CA GLN A 101 -16.73 -14.77 10.14
C GLN A 101 -15.38 -14.74 10.86
N PRO A 102 -14.41 -15.59 10.46
CA PRO A 102 -13.06 -15.55 11.02
C PRO A 102 -12.43 -14.15 10.87
N ILE A 103 -11.78 -13.69 11.93
CA ILE A 103 -11.02 -12.43 11.92
C ILE A 103 -9.60 -12.74 11.45
N LYS A 104 -9.18 -12.14 10.34
CA LYS A 104 -7.86 -12.33 9.74
C LYS A 104 -6.91 -11.23 10.21
N LYS A 105 -5.78 -11.62 10.80
CA LYS A 105 -4.77 -10.69 11.30
C LYS A 105 -3.39 -11.02 10.75
N ILE A 106 -2.63 -10.01 10.39
CA ILE A 106 -1.19 -10.17 10.09
C ILE A 106 -0.39 -9.70 11.30
N ILE A 107 0.52 -10.55 11.76
CA ILE A 107 1.48 -10.22 12.83
C ILE A 107 2.85 -10.09 12.20
N ILE A 108 3.48 -8.94 12.40
CA ILE A 108 4.82 -8.61 11.92
C ILE A 108 5.74 -8.50 13.14
N GLU A 109 6.72 -9.38 13.25
CA GLU A 109 7.76 -9.32 14.28
C GLU A 109 8.99 -8.63 13.69
N THR A 110 9.47 -7.55 14.31
CA THR A 110 10.60 -6.78 13.79
C THR A 110 11.40 -6.07 14.90
N ASN A 111 12.47 -5.38 14.54
CA ASN A 111 13.22 -4.57 15.49
C ASN A 111 12.58 -3.19 15.70
N THR A 112 12.92 -2.50 16.80
CA THR A 112 12.34 -1.19 17.16
C THR A 112 12.47 -0.13 16.05
N ARG A 113 13.57 -0.14 15.30
CA ARG A 113 13.81 0.81 14.20
C ARG A 113 12.81 0.59 13.08
N ASN A 114 12.67 -0.66 12.62
CA ASN A 114 11.75 -1.03 11.56
C ASN A 114 10.31 -0.85 12.01
N ARG A 115 9.98 -1.20 13.26
CA ARG A 115 8.66 -0.94 13.85
C ARG A 115 8.29 0.54 13.76
N GLY A 116 9.20 1.44 14.11
CA GLY A 116 8.97 2.89 13.97
C GLY A 116 8.65 3.32 12.54
N THR A 117 9.38 2.77 11.56
CA THR A 117 9.13 3.03 10.13
C THR A 117 7.78 2.49 9.68
N ILE A 118 7.46 1.23 10.03
CA ILE A 118 6.22 0.56 9.61
C ILE A 118 5.00 1.28 10.20
N VAL A 119 5.04 1.61 11.49
CA VAL A 119 3.94 2.34 12.16
C VAL A 119 3.80 3.75 11.60
N GLY A 120 4.93 4.41 11.37
CA GLY A 120 4.97 5.79 10.89
C GLY A 120 4.54 6.80 11.95
N LYS A 121 4.71 8.09 11.63
CA LYS A 121 4.40 9.19 12.54
C LYS A 121 2.90 9.18 12.89
N GLY A 122 2.58 9.04 14.18
CA GLY A 122 1.20 9.02 14.68
C GLY A 122 0.37 7.82 14.19
N GLY A 123 1.01 6.74 13.73
CA GLY A 123 0.31 5.55 13.23
C GLY A 123 -0.23 5.68 11.80
N LYS A 124 0.03 6.80 11.10
CA LYS A 124 -0.52 7.03 9.75
C LYS A 124 -0.17 5.91 8.75
N ASN A 125 1.06 5.39 8.81
CA ASN A 125 1.50 4.39 7.84
C ASN A 125 0.85 3.02 8.10
N ILE A 126 0.73 2.59 9.36
CA ILE A 126 0.05 1.32 9.68
C ILE A 126 -1.45 1.37 9.37
N GLU A 127 -2.12 2.52 9.58
CA GLU A 127 -3.53 2.68 9.22
C GLU A 127 -3.74 2.60 7.70
N MET A 128 -2.85 3.21 6.92
CA MET A 128 -2.83 3.09 5.46
C MET A 128 -2.65 1.61 5.03
N ILE A 129 -1.71 0.89 5.63
CA ILE A 129 -1.45 -0.53 5.37
C ILE A 129 -2.70 -1.38 5.67
N LYS A 130 -3.32 -1.19 6.84
CA LYS A 130 -4.55 -1.90 7.24
C LYS A 130 -5.68 -1.66 6.25
N ASN A 131 -5.86 -0.41 5.82
CA ASN A 131 -6.91 -0.04 4.87
C ASN A 131 -6.73 -0.79 3.52
N LEU A 132 -5.51 -0.77 2.96
CA LEU A 132 -5.25 -1.48 1.70
C LEU A 132 -5.39 -3.00 1.85
N LEU A 133 -4.88 -3.60 2.92
CA LEU A 133 -5.02 -5.03 3.14
C LEU A 133 -6.48 -5.46 3.36
N LYS A 134 -7.29 -4.62 4.03
CA LYS A 134 -8.72 -4.86 4.18
C LYS A 134 -9.43 -4.83 2.83
N ARG A 135 -9.13 -3.85 1.98
CA ARG A 135 -9.74 -3.68 0.64
C ARG A 135 -9.38 -4.81 -0.32
N HIS A 136 -8.11 -5.21 -0.35
CA HIS A 136 -7.58 -6.13 -1.38
C HIS A 136 -7.54 -7.60 -0.94
N HIS A 137 -7.43 -7.88 0.36
CA HIS A 137 -7.28 -9.24 0.89
C HIS A 137 -8.22 -9.59 2.05
N GLY A 138 -9.09 -8.67 2.46
CA GLY A 138 -10.03 -8.90 3.56
C GLY A 138 -9.38 -9.08 4.92
N ILE A 139 -8.13 -8.62 5.11
CA ILE A 139 -7.42 -8.66 6.40
C ILE A 139 -8.00 -7.60 7.33
N ASP A 140 -8.40 -8.00 8.53
CA ASP A 140 -9.07 -7.13 9.50
C ASP A 140 -8.12 -6.25 10.30
N ASP A 141 -6.90 -6.73 10.57
CA ASP A 141 -5.97 -6.04 11.45
C ASP A 141 -4.51 -6.41 11.16
N VAL A 142 -3.60 -5.48 11.48
CA VAL A 142 -2.16 -5.67 11.36
C VAL A 142 -1.50 -5.23 12.66
N ILE A 143 -0.72 -6.13 13.25
CA ILE A 143 -0.04 -5.91 14.52
C ILE A 143 1.47 -5.97 14.28
N VAL A 144 2.18 -4.91 14.66
CA VAL A 144 3.64 -4.83 14.56
C VAL A 144 4.23 -4.92 15.97
N ARG A 145 5.14 -5.88 16.15
CA ARG A 145 5.82 -6.17 17.41
C ARG A 145 7.29 -5.80 17.31
#